data_AF-A0A1W9S680-F1
#
_entry.id   AF-A0A1W9S680-F1
#
_cell.length_a   1.000
_cell.length_b   1.000
_cell.length_c   1.000
_cell.angle_alpha   90.00
_cell.angle_beta   90.00
_cell.angle_gamma   90.00
#
_symmetry.space_group_name_H-M   'P 1'
#
loop_
_entity.id
_entity.type
_entity.pdbx_description
1 polymer ?
#
loop_
_entity_poly.entity_id
_entity_poly.type
_entity_poly.pdbx_seq_one_letter_code
_entity_poly.pdbx_strand_id
1 'polypeptide(L)'
;MNIDEHIKNLKDAQQALESAPQKGFVDLDLIGITLKQAREFLEEISPRLSLGIKLTEDFRKRIMARLRVLKMAGGGALVSQAEKTVNADCLDYEFMKSIEKDIEDQLDRIFGGYIRMQNSGLNKNQKLEDFH
;
A
#
# COMPACT_ATOMS: atom_id res chain seq x y z
N MET A 1 -0.91 12.35 6.99
CA MET A 1 -0.92 13.67 6.33
C MET A 1 -2.35 13.95 5.90
N ASN A 2 -2.98 15.04 6.35
CA ASN A 2 -4.39 15.32 6.08
C ASN A 2 -4.52 16.36 4.96
N ILE A 3 -4.77 15.90 3.73
CA ILE A 3 -4.86 16.76 2.53
C ILE A 3 -5.97 17.82 2.71
N ASP A 4 -7.05 17.48 3.42
CA ASP A 4 -8.16 18.40 3.68
C ASP A 4 -7.74 19.59 4.56
N GLU A 5 -6.78 19.37 5.47
CA GLU A 5 -6.23 20.42 6.33
C GLU A 5 -5.37 21.40 5.53
N HIS A 6 -4.62 20.92 4.54
CA HIS A 6 -3.86 21.78 3.63
C HIS A 6 -4.76 22.58 2.70
N ILE A 7 -5.81 21.98 2.15
CA ILE A 7 -6.82 22.68 1.33
C ILE A 7 -7.49 23.79 2.16
N LYS A 8 -7.83 23.49 3.42
CA LYS A 8 -8.40 24.48 4.34
C LYS A 8 -7.43 25.63 4.62
N ASN A 9 -6.18 25.34 4.93
CA ASN A 9 -5.17 26.38 5.20
C ASN A 9 -4.96 27.30 3.98
N LEU A 10 -4.97 26.75 2.76
CA LEU A 10 -4.89 27.54 1.53
C LEU A 10 -6.12 28.42 1.33
N LYS A 11 -7.31 27.91 1.65
CA LYS A 11 -8.55 28.69 1.60
C LYS A 11 -8.54 29.84 2.61
N ASP A 12 -8.13 29.58 3.84
CA ASP A 12 -8.06 30.59 4.90
C ASP A 12 -7.02 31.67 4.56
N ALA A 13 -5.86 31.27 4.01
CA ALA A 13 -4.82 32.20 3.54
C ALA A 13 -5.30 33.06 2.35
N GLN A 14 -6.01 32.48 1.38
CA GLN A 14 -6.59 33.21 0.27
C GLN A 14 -7.60 34.25 0.77
N GLN A 15 -8.50 33.87 1.69
CA GLN A 15 -9.51 34.78 2.24
C GLN A 15 -8.88 35.93 3.05
N ALA A 16 -7.83 35.66 3.81
CA ALA A 16 -7.08 36.69 4.53
C ALA A 16 -6.43 37.71 3.57
N LEU A 17 -5.92 37.26 2.42
CA LEU A 17 -5.38 38.14 1.38
C LEU A 17 -6.47 38.95 0.68
N GLU A 18 -7.61 38.33 0.33
CA GLU A 18 -8.71 39.00 -0.36
C GLU A 18 -9.42 40.08 0.49
N SER A 19 -9.33 39.96 1.81
CA SER A 19 -9.87 40.89 2.80
C SER A 19 -8.85 41.93 3.29
N ALA A 20 -7.58 41.85 2.84
CA ALA A 20 -6.55 42.80 3.23
C ALA A 20 -6.82 44.19 2.61
N PRO A 21 -6.61 45.29 3.37
CA PRO A 21 -6.82 46.66 2.90
C PRO A 21 -5.87 47.09 1.77
N GLN A 22 -4.86 46.28 1.45
CA GLN A 22 -3.84 46.53 0.42
C GLN A 22 -4.18 45.86 -0.93
N LYS A 23 -5.46 45.64 -1.22
CA LYS A 23 -5.92 45.07 -2.49
C LYS A 23 -5.54 46.00 -3.66
N GLY A 24 -4.89 45.47 -4.70
CA GLY A 24 -4.38 46.25 -5.84
C GLY A 24 -2.85 46.43 -5.89
N PHE A 25 -2.10 45.86 -4.94
CA PHE A 25 -0.66 45.65 -5.10
C PHE A 25 -0.43 44.40 -5.95
N VAL A 26 0.28 44.57 -7.08
CA VAL A 26 0.51 43.51 -8.08
C VAL A 26 1.03 42.22 -7.44
N ASP A 27 1.94 42.30 -6.46
CA ASP A 27 2.52 41.14 -5.80
C ASP A 27 1.50 40.36 -4.94
N LEU A 28 0.63 41.07 -4.20
CA LEU A 28 -0.38 40.44 -3.35
C LEU A 28 -1.49 39.79 -4.17
N ASP A 29 -1.86 40.41 -5.29
CA ASP A 29 -2.84 39.84 -6.22
C ASP A 29 -2.27 38.57 -6.90
N LEU A 30 -0.98 38.57 -7.26
CA LEU A 30 -0.31 37.41 -7.86
C LEU A 30 -0.19 36.25 -6.85
N ILE A 31 0.11 36.54 -5.59
CA ILE A 31 0.10 35.54 -4.50
C ILE A 31 -1.31 34.97 -4.30
N GLY A 32 -2.35 35.81 -4.30
CA GLY A 32 -3.74 35.37 -4.19
C GLY A 32 -4.16 34.42 -5.32
N ILE A 33 -3.79 34.74 -6.56
CA ILE A 33 -4.00 33.87 -7.73
C ILE A 33 -3.25 32.54 -7.56
N THR A 34 -2.00 32.59 -7.12
CA THR A 34 -1.17 31.38 -6.92
C THR A 34 -1.76 30.46 -5.85
N LEU A 35 -2.22 31.01 -4.73
CA LEU A 35 -2.88 30.25 -3.67
C LEU A 35 -4.18 29.60 -4.15
N LYS A 36 -4.97 30.32 -4.96
CA LYS A 36 -6.19 29.79 -5.57
C LYS A 36 -5.88 28.63 -6.51
N GLN A 37 -4.92 28.79 -7.41
CA GLN A 37 -4.49 27.73 -8.34
C GLN A 37 -3.96 26.50 -7.61
N ALA A 38 -3.16 26.70 -6.56
CA ALA A 38 -2.66 25.61 -5.73
C ALA A 38 -3.78 24.87 -4.99
N ARG A 39 -4.78 25.60 -4.46
CA ARG A 39 -5.96 25.01 -3.83
C ARG A 39 -6.78 24.20 -4.83
N GLU A 40 -7.12 24.79 -5.97
CA GLU A 40 -7.92 24.13 -7.01
C GLU A 40 -7.25 22.86 -7.52
N PHE A 41 -5.93 22.91 -7.73
CA PHE A 41 -5.14 21.72 -8.07
C PHE A 41 -5.22 20.65 -6.97
N LEU A 42 -5.03 21.02 -5.70
CA LEU A 42 -5.15 20.08 -4.58
C LEU A 42 -6.56 19.50 -4.44
N GLU A 43 -7.60 20.30 -4.64
CA GLU A 43 -9.00 19.86 -4.65
C GLU A 43 -9.27 18.88 -5.78
N GLU A 44 -8.70 19.09 -6.97
CA GLU A 44 -8.81 18.19 -8.11
C GLU A 44 -8.13 16.84 -7.86
N ILE A 45 -6.90 16.85 -7.32
CA ILE A 45 -6.11 15.63 -7.13
C ILE A 45 -6.43 14.88 -5.83
N SER A 46 -6.98 15.58 -4.83
CA SER A 46 -7.29 15.06 -3.49
C SER A 46 -8.06 13.72 -3.51
N PRO A 47 -9.15 13.57 -4.29
CA PRO A 47 -9.90 12.31 -4.34
C PRO A 47 -9.03 11.15 -4.85
N ARG A 48 -8.17 11.41 -5.84
CA ARG A 48 -7.28 10.40 -6.44
C ARG A 48 -6.17 10.01 -5.46
N LEU A 49 -5.56 10.98 -4.78
CA LEU A 49 -4.57 10.73 -3.73
C LEU A 49 -5.17 9.92 -2.58
N SER A 50 -6.36 10.30 -2.12
CA SER A 50 -7.08 9.60 -1.04
C SER A 50 -7.42 8.17 -1.42
N LEU A 51 -7.84 7.94 -2.66
CA LEU A 51 -8.07 6.58 -3.19
C LEU A 51 -6.76 5.79 -3.27
N GLY A 52 -5.67 6.41 -3.75
CA GLY A 52 -4.34 5.79 -3.81
C GLY A 52 -3.86 5.34 -2.43
N ILE A 53 -3.94 6.22 -1.43
CA ILE A 53 -3.58 5.90 -0.03
C ILE A 53 -4.41 4.72 0.49
N LYS A 54 -5.72 4.71 0.25
CA LYS A 54 -6.59 3.59 0.66
C LYS A 54 -6.22 2.28 -0.01
N LEU A 55 -6.00 2.29 -1.32
CA LEU A 55 -5.61 1.09 -2.08
C LEU A 55 -4.27 0.53 -1.62
N THR A 56 -3.30 1.41 -1.35
CA THR A 56 -1.98 1.04 -0.82
C THR A 56 -2.11 0.43 0.58
N GLU A 57 -2.94 1.00 1.45
CA GLU A 57 -3.19 0.46 2.79
C GLU A 57 -3.92 -0.89 2.76
N ASP A 58 -4.89 -1.06 1.87
CA ASP A 58 -5.57 -2.35 1.68
C ASP A 58 -4.63 -3.40 1.08
N PHE A 59 -3.72 -3.00 0.19
CA PHE A 59 -2.66 -3.87 -0.31
C PHE A 59 -1.71 -4.30 0.80
N ARG A 60 -1.27 -3.36 1.65
CA ARG A 60 -0.45 -3.63 2.83
C ARG A 60 -1.11 -4.65 3.76
N LYS A 61 -2.41 -4.50 4.05
CA LYS A 61 -3.16 -5.45 4.88
C LYS A 61 -3.17 -6.86 4.28
N ARG A 62 -3.34 -6.98 2.96
CA ARG A 62 -3.29 -8.27 2.25
C ARG A 62 -1.91 -8.92 2.36
N ILE A 63 -0.83 -8.17 2.13
CA ILE A 63 0.54 -8.66 2.28
C ILE A 63 0.81 -9.13 3.71
N MET A 64 0.44 -8.32 4.71
CA MET A 64 0.60 -8.68 6.11
C MET A 64 -0.18 -9.94 6.48
N ALA A 65 -1.38 -10.15 5.92
CA ALA A 65 -2.13 -11.39 6.11
C ALA A 65 -1.39 -12.61 5.51
N ARG A 66 -0.83 -12.48 4.30
CA ARG A 66 -0.06 -13.56 3.66
C ARG A 66 1.25 -13.85 4.41
N LEU A 67 1.95 -12.83 4.90
CA LEU A 67 3.12 -12.99 5.76
C LEU A 67 2.81 -13.78 7.03
N ARG A 68 1.65 -13.55 7.66
CA ARG A 68 1.21 -14.34 8.82
C ARG A 68 0.99 -15.82 8.46
N VAL A 69 0.38 -16.11 7.31
CA VAL A 69 0.22 -17.50 6.83
C VAL A 69 1.60 -18.16 6.64
N LEU A 70 2.53 -17.46 6.00
CA LEU A 70 3.89 -17.97 5.78
C LEU A 70 4.65 -18.20 7.10
N LYS A 71 4.43 -17.33 8.10
CA LYS A 71 4.97 -17.49 9.47
C LYS A 71 4.46 -18.77 10.13
N MET A 72 3.16 -19.03 10.05
CA MET A 72 2.53 -20.23 10.59
C MET A 72 3.02 -21.51 9.88
N ALA A 73 3.38 -21.39 8.60
CA ALA A 73 3.92 -22.49 7.80
C ALA A 73 5.43 -22.75 8.01
N GLY A 74 6.11 -22.03 8.91
CA GLY A 74 7.51 -22.26 9.27
C GLY A 74 8.55 -21.34 8.60
N GLY A 75 8.13 -20.34 7.81
CA GLY A 75 9.02 -19.39 7.10
C GLY A 75 9.62 -18.26 7.96
N GLY A 76 9.85 -18.48 9.25
CA GLY A 76 9.97 -17.43 10.27
C GLY A 76 11.05 -16.35 10.07
N ALA A 77 12.22 -16.68 9.50
CA ALA A 77 13.32 -15.73 9.34
C ALA A 77 13.08 -14.70 8.23
N LEU A 78 12.56 -15.15 7.07
CA LEU A 78 12.23 -14.30 5.93
C LEU A 78 11.02 -13.39 6.22
N VAL A 79 10.04 -13.91 6.98
CA VAL A 79 8.83 -13.17 7.35
C VAL A 79 9.15 -11.97 8.25
N SER A 80 10.06 -12.12 9.21
CA SER A 80 10.40 -11.03 10.15
C SER A 80 11.00 -9.81 9.46
N GLN A 81 11.84 -10.03 8.44
CA GLN A 81 12.43 -8.93 7.66
C GLN A 81 11.38 -8.27 6.76
N ALA A 82 10.57 -9.06 6.06
CA ALA A 82 9.49 -8.53 5.22
C ALA A 82 8.44 -7.74 6.04
N GLU A 83 8.04 -8.22 7.22
CA GLU A 83 7.13 -7.51 8.13
C GLU A 83 7.72 -6.16 8.57
N LYS A 84 9.02 -6.10 8.90
CA LYS A 84 9.68 -4.83 9.26
C LYS A 84 9.69 -3.86 8.10
N THR A 85 10.02 -4.32 6.90
CA THR A 85 10.14 -3.42 5.74
C THR A 85 8.79 -2.90 5.26
N VAL A 86 7.76 -3.75 5.21
CA VAL A 86 6.38 -3.33 4.87
C VAL A 86 5.84 -2.28 5.86
N ASN A 87 6.26 -2.33 7.12
CA ASN A 87 5.88 -1.33 8.12
C ASN A 87 6.74 -0.05 8.07
N ALA A 88 8.00 -0.15 7.62
CA ALA A 88 8.90 0.99 7.52
C ALA A 88 8.58 1.89 6.30
N ASP A 89 8.22 1.28 5.16
CA ASP A 89 7.93 2.01 3.92
C ASP A 89 6.57 1.62 3.33
N CYS A 90 5.51 1.96 4.08
CA CYS A 90 4.14 1.51 3.81
C CYS A 90 3.49 2.16 2.58
N LEU A 91 4.18 3.09 1.91
CA LEU A 91 3.68 3.80 0.72
C LEU A 91 4.36 3.37 -0.59
N ASP A 92 5.44 2.57 -0.53
CA ASP A 92 6.12 2.06 -1.72
C ASP A 92 5.38 0.84 -2.30
N TYR A 93 4.52 1.11 -3.28
CA TYR A 93 3.70 0.10 -3.93
C TYR A 93 4.51 -0.93 -4.74
N GLU A 94 5.53 -0.50 -5.48
CA GLU A 94 6.33 -1.40 -6.32
C GLU A 94 7.17 -2.34 -5.46
N PHE A 95 7.73 -1.82 -4.36
CA PHE A 95 8.43 -2.64 -3.40
C PHE A 95 7.51 -3.67 -2.71
N MET A 96 6.31 -3.24 -2.28
CA MET A 96 5.31 -4.15 -1.72
C MET A 96 4.90 -5.24 -2.70
N LYS A 97 4.81 -4.94 -4.00
CA LYS A 97 4.53 -5.93 -5.05
C LYS A 97 5.66 -6.96 -5.22
N SER A 98 6.91 -6.53 -5.08
CA SER A 98 8.05 -7.46 -5.05
C SER A 98 7.95 -8.41 -3.85
N ILE A 99 7.61 -7.89 -2.67
CA ILE A 99 7.42 -8.72 -1.47
C ILE A 99 6.26 -9.71 -1.67
N GLU A 100 5.15 -9.28 -2.27
CA GLU A 100 4.02 -10.16 -2.54
C GLU A 100 4.43 -11.36 -3.40
N LYS A 101 5.20 -11.12 -4.46
CA LYS A 101 5.72 -12.17 -5.34
C LYS A 101 6.63 -13.14 -4.59
N ASP A 102 7.54 -12.62 -3.77
CA ASP A 102 8.44 -13.47 -2.96
C ASP A 102 7.65 -14.35 -1.98
N ILE A 103 6.56 -13.82 -1.40
CA ILE A 103 5.67 -14.58 -0.53
C ILE A 103 4.95 -15.69 -1.32
N GLU A 104 4.42 -15.37 -2.51
CA GLU A 104 3.76 -16.36 -3.39
C GLU A 104 4.71 -17.50 -3.75
N ASP A 105 5.93 -17.18 -4.18
CA ASP A 105 6.95 -18.18 -4.53
C ASP A 105 7.28 -19.10 -3.34
N GLN A 106 7.31 -18.57 -2.11
CA GLN A 106 7.55 -19.38 -0.91
C GLN A 106 6.34 -20.22 -0.52
N LEU A 107 5.14 -19.68 -0.60
CA LEU A 107 3.91 -20.43 -0.36
C LEU A 107 3.77 -21.58 -1.37
N ASP A 108 4.08 -21.35 -2.64
CA ASP A 108 4.08 -22.39 -3.67
C ASP A 108 5.13 -23.47 -3.42
N ARG A 109 6.31 -23.13 -2.89
CA ARG A 109 7.30 -24.13 -2.48
C ARG A 109 6.81 -24.99 -1.32
N ILE A 110 6.22 -24.37 -0.31
CA ILE A 110 5.75 -25.06 0.90
C ILE A 110 4.51 -25.90 0.58
N PHE A 111 3.47 -25.29 0.02
CA PHE A 111 2.18 -25.95 -0.23
C PHE A 111 2.16 -26.71 -1.56
N GLY A 112 2.83 -26.24 -2.61
CA GLY A 112 2.96 -26.99 -3.86
C GLY A 112 3.84 -28.25 -3.70
N GLY A 113 4.83 -28.21 -2.80
CA GLY A 113 5.55 -29.40 -2.36
C GLY A 113 4.66 -30.38 -1.57
N TYR A 114 3.82 -29.85 -0.68
CA TYR A 114 2.86 -30.63 0.10
C TYR A 114 1.82 -31.35 -0.77
N ILE A 115 1.26 -30.68 -1.79
CA ILE A 115 0.31 -31.27 -2.75
C ILE A 115 0.98 -32.39 -3.56
N ARG A 116 2.24 -32.22 -3.99
CA ARG A 116 2.99 -33.29 -4.67
C ARG A 116 3.33 -34.46 -3.75
N MET A 117 3.62 -34.21 -2.47
CA MET A 117 3.84 -35.28 -1.49
C MET A 117 2.57 -36.06 -1.17
N GLN A 118 1.40 -35.41 -1.04
CA GLN A 118 0.13 -36.12 -0.87
C GLN A 118 -0.21 -36.97 -2.10
N ASN A 119 -0.05 -36.43 -3.32
CA ASN A 119 -0.33 -37.18 -4.55
C ASN A 119 0.64 -38.35 -4.77
N SER A 120 1.90 -38.22 -4.36
CA SER A 120 2.88 -39.34 -4.42
C SER A 120 2.73 -40.34 -3.27
N GLY A 121 2.21 -39.93 -2.12
CA GLY A 121 1.83 -40.81 -1.00
C GLY A 121 0.60 -41.65 -1.30
N LEU A 122 -0.42 -41.08 -1.96
CA LEU A 122 -1.59 -41.80 -2.48
C LEU A 122 -1.19 -42.89 -3.48
N ASN A 123 -0.28 -42.58 -4.42
CA ASN A 123 0.22 -43.56 -5.40
C ASN A 123 1.11 -44.66 -4.80
N LYS A 124 1.76 -44.41 -3.64
CA LYS A 124 2.55 -45.45 -2.96
C LYS A 124 1.67 -46.45 -2.19
N ASN A 125 0.54 -46.01 -1.65
CA ASN A 125 -0.41 -46.89 -0.97
C ASN A 125 -1.21 -47.76 -1.94
N GLN A 126 -1.54 -47.26 -3.15
CA GLN A 126 -2.17 -48.10 -4.19
C GLN A 126 -1.27 -49.25 -4.67
N LYS A 127 0.05 -49.05 -4.75
CA LYS A 127 1.00 -50.12 -5.11
C LYS A 127 1.18 -51.19 -4.03
N LEU A 128 0.78 -50.93 -2.79
CA LEU A 128 0.82 -51.90 -1.69
C LEU A 128 -0.45 -52.75 -1.63
N GLU A 129 -1.58 -52.25 -2.13
CA GLU A 129 -2.83 -53.02 -2.22
C GLU A 129 -2.87 -53.97 -3.42
N ASP A 130 -2.12 -53.68 -4.50
CA ASP A 130 -1.99 -54.58 -5.67
C ASP A 130 -0.96 -55.72 -5.47
N PHE A 131 -0.32 -55.80 -4.29
CA PHE A 131 0.70 -56.82 -3.96
C PHE A 131 0.21 -57.88 -2.96
N HIS A 132 -1.11 -57.98 -2.74
CA HIS A 132 -1.75 -58.98 -1.89
C HIS A 132 -2.64 -59.95 -2.66
#